data_AF-A0A2A4IQ32-F1
#
_entry.id   AF-A0A2A4IQ32-F1
#
_cell.length_a   1.000
_cell.length_b   1.000
_cell.length_c   1.000
_cell.angle_alpha   90.00
_cell.angle_beta   90.00
_cell.angle_gamma   90.00
#
_symmetry.space_group_name_H-M   'P 1'
#
loop_
_entity.id
_entity.type
_entity.pdbx_description
1 polymer ?
#
loop_
_entity_poly.entity_id
_entity_poly.type
_entity_poly.pdbx_seq_one_letter_code
_entity_poly.pdbx_strand_id
1 'polypeptide(L)' 'MQTIPIPEPDKDTENKLVSLVDSIIGLNKKLASEKNPNTIEMLNSRIEIIDKKINSIVYELYNLNSQEIVIIEGDN' A
#
# COMPACT_ATOMS: atom_id res chain seq x y z
N MET A 1 12.67 6.92 -22.58
CA MET A 1 12.15 6.55 -21.26
C MET A 1 10.91 7.39 -21.03
N GLN A 2 9.74 6.79 -20.85
CA GLN A 2 8.54 7.55 -20.53
C GLN A 2 8.62 7.91 -19.04
N THR A 3 8.55 9.20 -18.73
CA THR A 3 8.45 9.69 -17.35
C THR A 3 7.00 9.55 -16.92
N ILE A 4 6.74 8.71 -15.92
CA ILE A 4 5.41 8.64 -15.30
C ILE A 4 5.26 9.92 -14.45
N PRO A 5 4.24 10.75 -14.69
CA PRO A 5 4.02 11.94 -13.88
C PRO A 5 3.61 11.50 -12.47
N ILE A 6 4.42 11.86 -11.47
CA ILE A 6 4.06 11.62 -10.07
C ILE A 6 3.27 12.83 -9.59
N PRO A 7 1.96 12.69 -9.28
CA PRO A 7 1.17 13.79 -8.73
C PRO A 7 1.74 14.19 -7.36
N GLU A 8 1.82 15.49 -7.10
CA GLU A 8 2.19 15.98 -5.76
C GLU A 8 0.99 15.81 -4.82
N PRO A 9 1.07 14.98 -3.78
CA PRO A 9 0.03 14.87 -2.79
C PRO A 9 -0.03 16.14 -1.93
N ASP A 10 -1.19 16.43 -1.35
CA ASP A 10 -1.26 17.39 -0.26
C ASP A 10 -0.52 16.86 0.99
N LYS A 11 -0.19 17.75 1.93
CA LYS A 11 0.56 17.40 3.13
C LYS A 11 -0.13 16.34 4.00
N ASP A 12 -1.47 16.33 4.05
CA ASP A 12 -2.19 15.35 4.85
C ASP A 12 -2.10 13.95 4.21
N THR A 13 -2.24 13.88 2.89
CA THR A 13 -2.08 12.65 2.11
C THR A 13 -0.64 12.13 2.18
N GLU A 14 0.35 13.02 2.05
CA GLU A 14 1.76 12.70 2.21
C GLU A 14 2.04 12.09 3.60
N ASN A 15 1.59 12.77 4.67
CA ASN A 15 1.78 12.28 6.04
C ASN A 15 1.09 10.93 6.28
N LYS A 16 -0.10 10.70 5.71
CA LYS A 16 -0.79 9.42 5.78
C LYS A 16 0.01 8.32 5.07
N LEU A 17 0.49 8.57 3.86
CA LEU A 17 1.29 7.60 3.10
C LEU A 17 2.57 7.24 3.85
N VAL A 18 3.30 8.23 4.37
CA VAL A 18 4.51 8.01 5.19
C VAL A 18 4.19 7.14 6.40
N SER A 19 3.11 7.43 7.13
CA SER A 19 2.71 6.64 8.31
C SER A 19 2.33 5.19 7.97
N LEU A 20 1.68 4.96 6.82
CA LEU A 20 1.32 3.61 6.36
C LEU A 20 2.57 2.82 5.94
N VAL A 21 3.49 3.46 5.22
CA VAL A 21 4.77 2.85 4.81
C VAL A 21 5.62 2.51 6.05
N ASP A 22 5.71 3.41 7.03
CA ASP A 22 6.40 3.15 8.29
C ASP A 22 5.79 1.95 9.04
N SER A 23 4.46 1.81 8.98
CA SER A 23 3.76 0.66 9.56
C SER A 23 4.14 -0.64 8.87
N ILE A 24 4.19 -0.67 7.53
CA ILE A 24 4.64 -1.84 6.76
C ILE A 24 6.09 -2.19 7.10
N ILE A 25 6.98 -1.20 7.17
CA ILE A 25 8.39 -1.43 7.53
C ILE A 25 8.49 -2.05 8.94
N GLY A 26 7.72 -1.53 9.90
CA GLY A 26 7.66 -2.08 11.26
C GLY A 26 7.14 -3.52 11.30
N LEU A 27 6.11 -3.83 10.53
CA LEU A 27 5.55 -5.18 10.42
C LEU A 27 6.51 -6.16 9.74
N ASN A 28 7.18 -5.74 8.65
CA ASN A 28 8.18 -6.55 7.96
C ASN A 28 9.38 -6.88 8.84
N LYS A 29 9.83 -5.93 9.67
CA LYS A 29 10.89 -6.19 10.67
C LYS A 29 10.47 -7.24 11.68
N LYS A 30 9.23 -7.20 12.16
CA LYS A 30 8.66 -8.22 13.05
C LYS A 30 8.56 -9.57 12.35
N LEU A 31 8.06 -9.58 11.12
CA LEU A 31 7.92 -10.77 10.27
C LEU A 31 9.26 -11.49 10.09
N ALA A 32 10.33 -10.75 9.82
CA ALA A 32 11.67 -11.30 9.62
C ALA A 32 12.25 -12.02 10.85
N SER A 33 11.79 -11.66 12.05
CA SER A 33 12.26 -12.26 13.31
C SER A 33 11.29 -13.30 13.87
N GLU A 34 10.08 -13.38 13.32
CA GLU A 34 9.01 -14.26 13.80
C GLU A 34 9.20 -15.68 13.25
N LYS A 35 8.90 -16.68 14.08
CA LYS A 35 8.98 -18.11 13.72
C LYS A 35 7.65 -18.82 13.87
N ASN A 36 6.68 -18.19 14.54
CA ASN A 36 5.36 -18.75 14.70
C ASN A 36 4.54 -18.58 13.40
N PRO A 37 4.11 -19.68 12.76
CA PRO A 37 3.37 -19.61 11.50
C PRO A 37 2.05 -18.83 11.62
N ASN A 38 1.34 -18.94 12.75
CA ASN A 38 0.09 -18.22 12.96
C ASN A 38 0.33 -16.69 13.04
N THR A 39 1.43 -16.30 13.68
CA THR A 39 1.80 -14.89 13.80
C THR A 39 2.30 -14.34 12.47
N ILE A 40 3.05 -15.13 11.70
CA ILE A 40 3.47 -14.82 10.33
C ILE A 40 2.26 -14.56 9.44
N GLU A 41 1.25 -15.44 9.43
CA GLU A 41 0.03 -15.24 8.66
C GLU A 41 -0.71 -13.95 9.07
N MET A 42 -0.85 -13.72 10.39
CA MET A 42 -1.48 -12.49 10.89
C MET A 42 -0.71 -11.23 10.47
N LEU A 43 0.63 -11.26 10.50
CA LEU A 43 1.47 -10.15 10.07
C LEU A 43 1.36 -9.90 8.57
N ASN A 44 1.39 -10.95 7.75
CA ASN A 44 1.20 -10.86 6.31
C ASN A 44 -0.16 -10.28 5.94
N SER A 45 -1.23 -10.75 6.57
CA SER A 45 -2.58 -10.21 6.36
C SER A 45 -2.66 -8.72 6.72
N ARG A 46 -2.01 -8.29 7.82
CA ARG A 46 -1.95 -6.87 8.17
C ARG A 46 -1.17 -6.05 7.15
N ILE A 47 -0.05 -6.57 6.63
CA ILE A 47 0.73 -5.91 5.59
C ILE A 47 -0.14 -5.74 4.34
N GLU A 48 -0.85 -6.78 3.91
CA GLU A 48 -1.74 -6.74 2.75
C GLU A 48 -2.86 -5.69 2.91
N ILE A 49 -3.47 -5.61 4.10
CA ILE A 49 -4.50 -4.60 4.39
C ILE A 49 -3.92 -3.17 4.29
N ILE A 50 -2.71 -2.94 4.78
CA ILE A 50 -2.07 -1.63 4.70
C ILE A 50 -1.65 -1.32 3.26
N ASP A 51 -1.17 -2.31 2.52
CA ASP A 51 -0.81 -2.19 1.10
C ASP A 51 -2.02 -1.77 0.26
N LYS A 52 -3.17 -2.42 0.44
CA LYS A 52 -4.44 -2.03 -0.21
C LYS A 52 -4.87 -0.61 0.14
N LYS A 53 -4.63 -0.14 1.38
CA LYS A 53 -4.90 1.25 1.76
C LYS A 53 -3.98 2.24 1.04
N ILE A 54 -2.71 1.89 0.88
CA ILE A 54 -1.75 2.70 0.11
C ILE A 54 -2.21 2.76 -1.35
N ASN A 55 -2.55 1.62 -1.95
CA ASN A 55 -3.04 1.57 -3.34
C ASN A 55 -4.28 2.45 -3.53
N SER A 56 -5.26 2.41 -2.63
CA SER A 56 -6.44 3.29 -2.67
C SER A 56 -6.06 4.78 -2.70
N ILE A 57 -5.14 5.20 -1.82
CA ILE A 57 -4.68 6.60 -1.77
C ILE A 57 -3.94 6.96 -3.07
N VAL A 58 -3.11 6.06 -3.59
CA VAL A 58 -2.40 6.27 -4.85
C VAL A 58 -3.39 6.39 -6.01
N TYR A 59 -4.41 5.53 -6.09
CA TYR A 59 -5.44 5.61 -7.13
C TYR A 59 -6.21 6.92 -7.07
N GLU A 60 -6.54 7.40 -5.87
CA GLU A 60 -7.14 8.72 -5.66
C GLU A 60 -6.22 9.86 -6.15
N LEU A 61 -4.91 9.78 -5.88
CA LEU A 61 -3.93 10.77 -6.36
C LEU A 61 -3.83 10.83 -7.89
N TYR A 62 -3.98 9.69 -8.56
CA TYR A 62 -4.01 9.62 -10.01
C TYR A 62 -5.41 9.86 -10.61
N ASN A 63 -6.42 10.17 -9.77
CA ASN A 63 -7.83 10.31 -10.16
C ASN A 63 -8.35 9.11 -10.96
N LEU A 64 -7.90 7.90 -10.61
CA LEU A 64 -8.34 6.69 -11.28
C LEU A 64 -9.76 6.34 -10.86
N ASN A 65 -10.58 5.97 -11.83
CA ASN A 65 -11.93 5.48 -11.59
C ASN A 65 -11.92 3.96 -11.34
N SER A 66 -13.04 3.43 -10.82
CA SER A 66 -13.14 2.02 -10.47
C SER A 66 -12.92 1.06 -11.65
N GLN A 67 -13.25 1.46 -12.88
CA GLN A 67 -12.99 0.63 -14.07
C GLN A 67 -11.48 0.58 -14.39
N GLU A 68 -10.78 1.71 -14.27
CA GLU A 68 -9.33 1.77 -14.45
C GLU A 68 -8.60 0.96 -13.39
N ILE A 69 -9.06 1.01 -12.13
CA ILE A 69 -8.50 0.22 -11.03
C ILE A 69 -8.64 -1.28 -11.33
N VAL A 70 -9.82 -1.75 -11.74
CA VAL A 70 -10.03 -3.17 -12.10
C VAL A 70 -9.11 -3.62 -13.24
N ILE A 71 -8.91 -2.77 -14.25
CA ILE A 71 -7.99 -3.07 -15.35
C ILE A 71 -6.53 -3.18 -14.86
N ILE A 72 -6.12 -2.33 -13.92
CA ILE A 72 -4.77 -2.33 -13.34
C ILE A 72 -4.54 -3.52 -12.41
N GLU A 73 -5.52 -3.87 -11.58
CA GLU A 73 -5.43 -4.98 -10.64
C GLU A 73 -5.56 -6.35 -11.33
N GLY A 74 -6.06 -6.37 -12.57
CA GLY A 74 -6.12 -7.60 -13.37
C GLY A 74 -7.20 -8.58 -12.90
N ASP A 75 -8.15 -8.11 -12.09
CA ASP A 75 -9.34 -8.85 -11.69
C ASP A 75 -10.29 -9.00 -12.89
N ASN A 76 -10.00 -9.99 -13.76
CA ASN A 76 -10.88 -10.48 -14.83
C ASN A 76 -11.42 -11.87 -14.49
#